data_AF-A0A357F1A1-F1
#
_entry.id   AF-A0A357F1A1-F1
#
_cell.length_a   1.000
_cell.length_b   1.000
_cell.length_c   1.000
_cell.angle_alpha   90.00
_cell.angle_beta   90.00
_cell.angle_gamma   90.00
#
_symmetry.space_group_name_H-M   'P 1'
#
loop_
_entity.id
_entity.type
_entity.pdbx_description
1 polymer ?
#
loop_
_entity_poly.entity_id
_entity_poly.type
_entity_poly.pdbx_seq_one_letter_code
_entity_poly.pdbx_strand_id
1 'polypeptide(L)'
;MVRPTAGVEWRVTSDAVFIDTAGRYQTEGFDGDEWSALLENIRKYRPNRPLDGMILVLDAQAIQHSDEREADETAKVMRTRLDDAMQRLKVKFPVYVVFTNSDSMEGFRDSFSASKNEDKTLVWGSTIPLEKSENAQAMFDGEYEILQNAVMKRRITRLSAPFPAVRQLRIFNFPLHFGAARRRFGAFMNALFRPNPFSENPFLRGFYFAAVPSSNGASGAVRTAGQGYFTERFFRDVLLRDKDLVKTFQSQKARPPIFGWSLTILGMAFVVLLLVLSAVSLFSNKQMLSDAEVRGERVLTIVKADAGKNPFAKSEDEVRRELSAVEDLRQLLARLDDYDRNGPPIYMRFGLYSGEKVFKKSLLPMYFSVIEQRFKAPAVRKLEADLRKFADSSAVFNPNQISQEQEQVLDKHYEMLKAYLMLSGDFRAKAQGADVVLALKDYWVSESKVPSDMKLTALQQLDFWAKQIDRDDSEVRFPRISTNAKLVEDARRKLQALPPVFRYYSRKVTEISKEIDDRVGQTNVSAIL
;
A
#
# COMPACT_ATOMS: atom_id res chain seq x y z
N MET A 1 11.83 20.75 -43.75
CA MET A 1 11.16 20.41 -45.02
C MET A 1 11.61 19.01 -45.40
N VAL A 2 10.72 18.01 -45.38
CA VAL A 2 11.05 16.65 -45.83
C VAL A 2 11.10 16.69 -47.37
N ARG A 3 12.23 16.30 -47.98
CA ARG A 3 12.36 16.30 -49.44
C ARG A 3 11.59 15.11 -50.04
N PRO A 4 10.70 15.30 -51.01
CA PRO A 4 10.01 14.20 -51.68
C PRO A 4 10.99 13.31 -52.46
N THR A 5 10.71 12.01 -52.52
CA THR A 5 11.40 11.08 -53.43
C THR A 5 10.53 10.85 -54.67
N ALA A 6 11.05 10.18 -55.69
CA ALA A 6 10.27 9.83 -56.90
C ALA A 6 9.09 8.87 -56.62
N GLY A 7 9.01 8.27 -55.42
CA GLY A 7 7.98 7.30 -55.04
C GLY A 7 7.03 7.73 -53.93
N VAL A 8 7.47 8.62 -53.04
CA VAL A 8 6.73 8.95 -51.82
C VAL A 8 6.85 10.45 -51.52
N GLU A 9 5.69 11.10 -51.32
CA GLU A 9 5.58 12.49 -50.89
C GLU A 9 5.01 12.57 -49.47
N TRP A 10 5.60 13.44 -48.64
CA TRP A 10 5.15 13.67 -47.28
C TRP A 10 4.46 15.04 -47.20
N ARG A 11 3.17 15.04 -46.87
CA ARG A 11 2.41 16.28 -46.64
C ARG A 11 2.09 16.41 -45.15
N VAL A 12 2.62 17.44 -44.52
CA VAL A 12 2.46 17.70 -43.08
C VAL A 12 1.49 18.86 -42.88
N THR A 13 0.47 18.65 -42.06
CA THR A 13 -0.49 19.68 -41.63
C THR A 13 -0.48 19.82 -40.11
N SER A 14 -1.31 20.72 -39.56
CA SER A 14 -1.55 20.85 -38.11
C SER A 14 -2.11 19.58 -37.48
N ASP A 15 -2.88 18.82 -38.24
CA ASP A 15 -3.72 17.74 -37.71
C ASP A 15 -3.25 16.34 -38.14
N ALA A 16 -2.48 16.22 -39.23
CA ALA A 16 -2.02 14.93 -39.73
C ALA A 16 -0.73 15.02 -40.57
N VAL A 17 -0.08 13.87 -40.70
CA VAL A 17 0.98 13.62 -41.67
C VAL A 17 0.43 12.63 -42.69
N PHE A 18 0.33 13.05 -43.95
CA PHE A 18 -0.06 12.22 -45.07
C PHE A 18 1.18 11.71 -45.79
N ILE A 19 1.21 10.40 -46.03
CA ILE A 19 2.22 9.73 -46.84
C ILE A 19 1.53 9.38 -48.16
N ASP A 20 1.78 10.19 -49.18
CA ASP A 20 1.23 9.99 -50.52
C ASP A 20 2.20 9.10 -51.31
N THR A 21 1.70 8.01 -51.86
CA THR A 21 2.51 7.00 -52.54
C THR A 21 2.22 7.02 -54.03
N ALA A 22 3.25 6.83 -54.85
CA ALA A 22 3.09 6.82 -56.29
C ALA A 22 2.15 5.69 -56.75
N GLY A 23 1.34 5.96 -57.77
CA GLY A 23 0.39 4.99 -58.33
C GLY A 23 1.02 3.67 -58.81
N ARG A 24 2.35 3.61 -59.02
CA ARG A 24 3.07 2.38 -59.39
C ARG A 24 2.96 1.25 -58.35
N TYR A 25 2.71 1.57 -57.07
CA TYR A 25 2.51 0.52 -56.06
C TYR A 25 1.19 -0.25 -56.23
N GLN A 26 0.31 0.24 -57.11
CA GLN A 26 -0.99 -0.34 -57.45
C GLN A 26 -0.91 -1.36 -58.60
N THR A 27 0.25 -1.54 -59.23
CA THR A 27 0.48 -2.50 -60.32
C THR A 27 1.37 -3.67 -59.89
N GLU A 28 1.20 -4.82 -60.53
CA GLU A 28 2.02 -6.02 -60.30
C GLU A 28 3.44 -5.87 -60.90
N GLY A 29 4.46 -6.45 -60.26
CA GLY A 29 5.78 -6.67 -60.87
C GLY A 29 6.88 -5.62 -60.64
N PHE A 30 6.63 -4.50 -59.96
CA PHE A 30 7.68 -3.53 -59.61
C PHE A 30 7.68 -3.18 -58.10
N ASP A 31 8.88 -2.93 -57.56
CA ASP A 31 9.15 -2.24 -56.29
C ASP A 31 8.63 -2.87 -54.98
N GLY A 32 8.49 -4.20 -54.91
CA GLY A 32 8.20 -4.91 -53.65
C GLY A 32 9.18 -4.56 -52.52
N ASP A 33 10.45 -4.33 -52.88
CA ASP A 33 11.50 -3.91 -51.96
C ASP A 33 11.32 -2.46 -51.48
N GLU A 34 10.89 -1.53 -52.34
CA GLU A 34 10.66 -0.12 -51.95
C GLU A 34 9.42 0.01 -51.05
N TRP A 35 8.33 -0.71 -51.38
CA TRP A 35 7.13 -0.80 -50.54
C TRP A 35 7.46 -1.37 -49.15
N SER A 36 8.24 -2.46 -49.13
CA SER A 36 8.70 -3.09 -47.89
C SER A 36 9.55 -2.14 -47.07
N ALA A 37 10.51 -1.44 -47.70
CA ALA A 37 11.38 -0.47 -47.05
C ALA A 37 10.60 0.73 -46.49
N LEU A 38 9.55 1.20 -47.19
CA LEU A 38 8.66 2.24 -46.68
C LEU A 38 7.97 1.80 -45.38
N LEU A 39 7.36 0.61 -45.38
CA LEU A 39 6.66 0.07 -44.20
C LEU A 39 7.61 -0.18 -43.02
N GLU A 40 8.82 -0.68 -43.30
CA GLU A 40 9.85 -0.86 -42.27
C GLU A 40 10.30 0.47 -41.67
N ASN A 41 10.47 1.51 -42.50
CA ASN A 41 10.80 2.86 -42.01
C ASN A 41 9.67 3.44 -41.16
N ILE A 42 8.40 3.30 -41.58
CA ILE A 42 7.25 3.75 -40.78
C ILE A 42 7.25 3.06 -39.42
N ARG A 43 7.46 1.74 -39.39
CA ARG A 43 7.55 0.98 -38.14
C ARG A 43 8.75 1.37 -37.29
N LYS A 44 9.90 1.66 -37.88
CA LYS A 44 11.11 2.08 -37.18
C LYS A 44 10.90 3.41 -36.45
N TYR A 45 10.28 4.39 -37.11
CA TYR A 45 10.11 5.75 -36.54
C TYR A 45 8.79 5.93 -35.75
N ARG A 46 7.79 5.06 -35.96
CA ARG A 46 6.53 5.05 -35.19
C ARG A 46 6.19 3.64 -34.66
N PRO A 47 7.01 3.01 -33.80
CA PRO A 47 6.88 1.60 -33.44
C PRO A 47 5.57 1.25 -32.71
N ASN A 48 5.07 2.15 -31.88
CA ASN A 48 3.84 1.92 -31.12
C ASN A 48 2.58 2.28 -31.91
N ARG A 49 2.65 3.13 -32.93
CA ARG A 49 1.48 3.58 -33.70
C ARG A 49 1.89 3.88 -35.13
N PRO A 50 2.22 2.84 -35.93
CA PRO A 50 2.85 3.02 -37.24
C PRO A 50 1.95 3.76 -38.24
N LEU A 51 0.68 3.36 -38.33
CA LEU A 51 -0.35 3.99 -39.14
C LEU A 51 -1.63 4.23 -38.33
N ASP A 52 -2.31 5.31 -38.67
CA ASP A 52 -3.60 5.72 -38.10
C ASP A 52 -4.79 5.26 -38.96
N GLY A 53 -4.54 5.05 -40.25
CA GLY A 53 -5.48 4.59 -41.24
C GLY A 53 -4.82 4.61 -42.62
N MET A 54 -5.49 4.03 -43.61
CA MET A 54 -5.01 4.00 -44.99
C MET A 54 -6.15 4.38 -45.94
N ILE A 55 -5.87 5.28 -46.88
CA ILE A 55 -6.82 5.65 -47.93
C ILE A 55 -6.46 4.84 -49.17
N LEU A 56 -7.40 4.04 -49.67
CA LEU A 56 -7.25 3.35 -50.93
C LEU A 56 -7.98 4.15 -52.01
N VAL A 57 -7.21 4.79 -52.89
CA VAL A 57 -7.72 5.65 -53.95
C VAL A 57 -7.89 4.83 -55.22
N LEU A 58 -9.12 4.74 -55.72
CA LEU A 58 -9.50 3.91 -56.86
C LEU A 58 -10.21 4.74 -57.93
N ASP A 59 -9.84 4.58 -59.19
CA ASP A 59 -10.52 5.29 -60.28
C ASP A 59 -11.89 4.64 -60.59
N ALA A 60 -12.96 5.40 -60.36
CA ALA A 60 -14.33 4.97 -60.63
C ALA A 60 -14.57 4.67 -62.11
N GLN A 61 -13.98 5.47 -63.00
CA GLN A 61 -14.09 5.30 -64.44
C GLN A 61 -13.40 4.01 -64.87
N ALA A 62 -12.18 3.75 -64.38
CA ALA A 62 -11.44 2.54 -64.71
C ALA A 62 -12.23 1.28 -64.33
N ILE A 63 -12.75 1.22 -63.10
CA ILE A 63 -13.54 0.06 -62.62
C ILE A 63 -14.85 -0.11 -63.41
N GLN A 64 -15.44 0.99 -63.87
CA GLN A 64 -16.67 0.95 -64.69
C GLN A 64 -16.44 0.45 -66.11
N HIS A 65 -15.22 0.53 -66.64
CA HIS A 65 -14.91 0.14 -68.02
C HIS A 65 -14.08 -1.15 -68.09
N SER A 66 -13.40 -1.55 -67.02
CA SER A 66 -12.63 -2.79 -66.93
C SER A 66 -13.51 -4.03 -67.11
N ASP A 67 -12.95 -5.11 -67.67
CA ASP A 67 -13.63 -6.40 -67.63
C ASP A 67 -13.57 -7.02 -66.21
N GLU A 68 -14.30 -8.13 -65.98
CA GLU A 68 -14.34 -8.78 -64.66
C GLU A 68 -12.97 -9.32 -64.21
N ARG A 69 -12.12 -9.73 -65.17
CA ARG A 69 -10.80 -10.31 -64.87
C ARG A 69 -9.82 -9.21 -64.47
N GLU A 70 -9.78 -8.11 -65.21
CA GLU A 70 -8.93 -6.95 -64.94
C GLU A 70 -9.28 -6.29 -63.60
N ALA A 71 -10.58 -6.19 -63.29
CA ALA A 71 -11.05 -5.70 -62.00
C ALA A 71 -10.63 -6.60 -60.83
N ASP A 72 -10.73 -7.93 -60.99
CA ASP A 72 -10.33 -8.91 -59.98
C ASP A 72 -8.81 -8.94 -59.78
N GLU A 73 -8.02 -8.85 -60.86
CA GLU A 73 -6.55 -8.74 -60.80
C GLU A 73 -6.12 -7.48 -60.06
N THR A 74 -6.72 -6.32 -60.39
CA THR A 74 -6.44 -5.06 -59.70
C THR A 74 -6.79 -5.15 -58.21
N ALA A 75 -7.96 -5.71 -57.87
CA ALA A 75 -8.38 -5.87 -56.48
C ALA A 75 -7.42 -6.80 -55.70
N LYS A 76 -6.92 -7.87 -56.32
CA LYS A 76 -5.91 -8.77 -55.74
C LYS A 76 -4.60 -8.05 -55.46
N VAL A 77 -4.08 -7.26 -56.40
CA VAL A 77 -2.84 -6.49 -56.18
C VAL A 77 -2.98 -5.55 -54.98
N MET A 78 -4.08 -4.81 -54.89
CA MET A 78 -4.36 -3.93 -53.75
C MET A 78 -4.49 -4.70 -52.43
N ARG A 79 -5.13 -5.88 -52.47
CA ARG A 79 -5.26 -6.75 -51.31
C ARG A 79 -3.89 -7.22 -50.83
N THR A 80 -3.01 -7.66 -51.72
CA THR A 80 -1.64 -8.04 -51.36
C THR A 80 -0.90 -6.88 -50.68
N ARG A 81 -1.03 -5.64 -51.17
CA ARG A 81 -0.42 -4.46 -50.52
C ARG A 81 -0.97 -4.19 -49.13
N LEU A 82 -2.29 -4.33 -48.94
CA LEU A 82 -2.93 -4.23 -47.63
C LEU A 82 -2.42 -5.29 -46.65
N ASP A 83 -2.35 -6.54 -47.09
CA ASP A 83 -1.85 -7.66 -46.29
C ASP A 83 -0.38 -7.45 -45.90
N ASP A 84 0.47 -7.03 -46.85
CA ASP A 84 1.88 -6.68 -46.60
C ASP A 84 2.01 -5.60 -45.53
N ALA A 85 1.19 -4.53 -45.61
CA ALA A 85 1.19 -3.45 -44.64
C ALA A 85 0.77 -3.93 -43.24
N MET A 86 -0.31 -4.70 -43.13
CA MET A 86 -0.75 -5.26 -41.85
C MET A 86 0.29 -6.20 -41.25
N GLN A 87 0.87 -7.10 -42.05
CA GLN A 87 1.87 -8.07 -41.61
C GLN A 87 3.15 -7.39 -41.11
N ARG A 88 3.67 -6.42 -41.87
CA ARG A 88 4.93 -5.74 -41.53
C ARG A 88 4.77 -4.75 -40.38
N LEU A 89 3.65 -4.01 -40.33
CA LEU A 89 3.41 -3.03 -39.27
C LEU A 89 2.87 -3.68 -37.98
N LYS A 90 2.38 -4.93 -38.05
CA LYS A 90 1.80 -5.69 -36.93
C LYS A 90 0.67 -4.96 -36.21
N VAL A 91 -0.11 -4.19 -36.96
CA VAL A 91 -1.22 -3.40 -36.44
C VAL A 91 -2.40 -3.46 -37.41
N LYS A 92 -3.60 -3.62 -36.87
CA LYS A 92 -4.85 -3.48 -37.61
C LYS A 92 -5.22 -1.99 -37.68
N PHE A 93 -5.46 -1.48 -38.88
CA PHE A 93 -5.79 -0.07 -39.13
C PHE A 93 -7.00 0.07 -40.06
N PRO A 94 -7.80 1.14 -39.93
CA PRO A 94 -8.95 1.38 -40.80
C PRO A 94 -8.52 1.68 -42.24
N VAL A 95 -9.22 1.10 -43.19
CA VAL A 95 -9.05 1.31 -44.63
C VAL A 95 -10.27 2.06 -45.17
N TYR A 96 -10.04 3.21 -45.80
CA TYR A 96 -11.06 4.05 -46.42
C TYR A 96 -10.93 3.93 -47.93
N VAL A 97 -11.94 3.37 -48.59
CA VAL A 97 -11.94 3.29 -50.06
C VAL A 97 -12.53 4.57 -50.62
N VAL A 98 -11.82 5.23 -51.52
CA VAL A 98 -12.29 6.44 -52.19
C VAL A 98 -12.28 6.21 -53.69
N PHE A 99 -13.47 6.12 -54.28
CA PHE A 99 -13.68 6.09 -55.72
C PHE A 99 -13.53 7.51 -56.28
N THR A 100 -12.36 7.83 -56.83
CA THR A 100 -12.09 9.10 -57.51
C THR A 100 -12.67 9.10 -58.92
N ASN A 101 -12.63 10.26 -59.59
CA ASN A 101 -13.15 10.41 -60.95
C ASN A 101 -14.63 10.01 -61.05
N SER A 102 -15.39 10.12 -59.95
CA SER A 102 -16.80 9.76 -59.90
C SER A 102 -17.68 10.61 -60.83
N ASP A 103 -17.16 11.75 -61.29
CA ASP A 103 -17.80 12.62 -62.25
C ASP A 103 -17.77 12.09 -63.69
N SER A 104 -17.10 10.96 -63.94
CA SER A 104 -17.20 10.20 -65.20
C SER A 104 -18.60 9.61 -65.42
N MET A 105 -19.37 9.40 -64.34
CA MET A 105 -20.74 8.93 -64.43
C MET A 105 -21.64 10.02 -65.00
N GLU A 106 -22.37 9.69 -66.07
CA GLU A 106 -23.24 10.65 -66.73
C GLU A 106 -24.26 11.26 -65.77
N GLY A 107 -24.30 12.59 -65.71
CA GLY A 107 -25.19 13.36 -64.85
C GLY A 107 -24.73 13.51 -63.39
N PHE A 108 -23.56 13.01 -63.00
CA PHE A 108 -22.98 13.25 -61.67
C PHE A 108 -22.84 14.75 -61.39
N ARG A 109 -22.12 15.45 -62.28
CA ARG A 109 -21.90 16.91 -62.15
C ARG A 109 -23.22 17.63 -62.14
N ASP A 110 -24.17 17.29 -63.01
CA ASP A 110 -25.47 17.95 -63.07
C ASP A 110 -26.32 17.73 -61.80
N SER A 111 -26.22 16.56 -61.19
CA SER A 111 -26.97 16.17 -59.98
C SER A 111 -26.43 16.81 -58.70
N PHE A 112 -25.12 17.05 -58.64
CA PHE A 112 -24.46 17.65 -57.47
C PHE A 112 -24.10 19.13 -57.63
N SER A 113 -24.08 19.66 -58.85
CA SER A 113 -23.82 21.09 -59.12
C SER A 113 -24.91 22.04 -58.60
N ALA A 114 -24.90 22.43 -57.33
CA ALA A 114 -25.59 23.65 -56.91
C ALA A 114 -25.06 24.32 -55.65
N SER A 115 -25.01 25.66 -55.75
CA SER A 115 -24.49 26.66 -54.81
C SER A 115 -23.00 26.48 -54.49
N LYS A 116 -22.25 27.59 -54.44
CA LYS A 116 -20.78 27.64 -54.24
C LYS A 116 -20.24 26.89 -53.00
N ASN A 117 -21.12 26.33 -52.16
CA ASN A 117 -20.79 25.73 -50.87
C ASN A 117 -21.41 24.35 -50.58
N GLU A 118 -22.36 23.78 -51.35
CA GLU A 118 -22.96 22.47 -50.97
C GLU A 118 -21.94 21.32 -51.04
N ASP A 119 -21.12 21.29 -52.10
CA ASP A 119 -20.09 20.27 -52.30
C ASP A 119 -19.01 20.29 -51.21
N LYS A 120 -18.87 21.42 -50.49
CA LYS A 120 -18.00 21.59 -49.32
C LYS A 120 -18.66 21.14 -48.01
N THR A 121 -19.97 20.91 -48.01
CA THR A 121 -20.75 20.60 -46.81
C THR A 121 -21.18 19.14 -46.69
N LEU A 122 -20.92 18.32 -47.69
CA LEU A 122 -21.38 16.93 -47.72
C LEU A 122 -20.23 15.95 -47.92
N VAL A 123 -20.46 14.70 -47.50
CA VAL A 123 -19.64 13.54 -47.84
C VAL A 123 -20.55 12.59 -48.61
N TRP A 124 -20.08 12.08 -49.75
CA TRP A 124 -20.80 11.10 -50.53
C TRP A 124 -20.18 9.72 -50.35
N GLY A 125 -20.83 8.85 -49.57
CA GLY A 125 -20.28 7.55 -49.19
C GLY A 125 -20.95 6.97 -47.96
N SER A 126 -20.49 5.80 -47.54
CA SER A 126 -20.93 5.16 -46.30
C SER A 126 -19.76 4.81 -45.39
N THR A 127 -19.99 5.03 -44.11
CA THR A 127 -19.05 4.83 -43.02
C THR A 127 -19.55 3.66 -42.18
N ILE A 128 -18.88 2.51 -42.24
CA ILE A 128 -19.36 1.27 -41.63
C ILE A 128 -19.24 1.34 -40.09
N PRO A 129 -20.32 1.11 -39.33
CA PRO A 129 -20.25 1.06 -37.86
C PRO A 129 -19.23 0.04 -37.37
N LEU A 130 -18.51 0.36 -36.28
CA LEU A 130 -17.41 -0.46 -35.77
C LEU A 130 -17.85 -1.87 -35.38
N GLU A 131 -19.07 -1.98 -34.86
CA GLU A 131 -19.71 -3.21 -34.42
C GLU A 131 -20.00 -4.17 -35.58
N LYS A 132 -20.06 -3.65 -36.81
CA LYS A 132 -20.31 -4.42 -38.03
C LYS A 132 -19.06 -4.62 -38.89
N SER A 133 -17.90 -4.24 -38.37
CA SER A 133 -16.64 -4.20 -39.13
C SER A 133 -16.15 -5.56 -39.63
N GLU A 134 -16.47 -6.67 -38.96
CA GLU A 134 -16.03 -8.01 -39.36
C GLU A 134 -16.65 -8.47 -40.68
N ASN A 135 -17.88 -8.03 -40.97
CA ASN A 135 -18.61 -8.35 -42.20
C ASN A 135 -18.83 -7.11 -43.08
N ALA A 136 -17.94 -6.12 -42.97
CA ALA A 136 -18.09 -4.83 -43.64
C ALA A 136 -18.27 -4.95 -45.16
N GLN A 137 -17.59 -5.90 -45.84
CA GLN A 137 -17.76 -6.02 -47.30
C GLN A 137 -19.19 -6.45 -47.69
N ALA A 138 -19.84 -7.28 -46.89
CA ALA A 138 -21.22 -7.73 -47.15
C ALA A 138 -22.25 -6.59 -47.03
N MET A 139 -21.89 -5.48 -46.38
CA MET A 139 -22.75 -4.30 -46.27
C MET A 139 -22.71 -3.41 -47.50
N PHE A 140 -21.73 -3.59 -48.40
CA PHE A 140 -21.51 -2.68 -49.53
C PHE A 140 -22.79 -2.45 -50.36
N ASP A 141 -23.45 -3.52 -50.81
CA ASP A 141 -24.60 -3.40 -51.71
C ASP A 141 -25.79 -2.68 -51.07
N GLY A 142 -26.03 -2.92 -49.78
CA GLY A 142 -27.10 -2.27 -49.03
C GLY A 142 -26.81 -0.78 -48.78
N GLU A 143 -25.58 -0.46 -48.38
CA GLU A 143 -25.15 0.93 -48.19
C GLU A 143 -25.12 1.70 -49.52
N TYR A 144 -24.73 1.05 -50.62
CA TYR A 144 -24.78 1.64 -51.96
C TYR A 144 -26.22 1.93 -52.40
N GLU A 145 -27.15 1.04 -52.09
CA GLU A 145 -28.58 1.25 -52.38
C GLU A 145 -29.15 2.43 -51.60
N ILE A 146 -28.73 2.65 -50.36
CA ILE A 146 -29.09 3.85 -49.58
C ILE A 146 -28.60 5.12 -50.30
N LEU A 147 -27.35 5.12 -50.77
CA LEU A 147 -26.81 6.22 -51.58
C LEU A 147 -27.61 6.41 -52.88
N GLN A 148 -27.90 5.34 -53.62
CA GLN A 148 -28.71 5.42 -54.83
C GLN A 148 -30.09 6.03 -54.55
N ASN A 149 -30.76 5.59 -53.48
CA ASN A 149 -32.05 6.10 -53.05
C ASN A 149 -32.00 7.57 -52.63
N ALA A 150 -30.92 8.00 -51.98
CA ALA A 150 -30.71 9.40 -51.62
C ALA A 150 -30.57 10.30 -52.87
N VAL A 151 -29.87 9.84 -53.92
CA VAL A 151 -29.81 10.57 -55.20
C VAL A 151 -31.16 10.52 -55.93
N MET A 152 -31.89 9.40 -55.89
CA MET A 152 -33.24 9.29 -56.45
C MET A 152 -34.21 10.29 -55.81
N LYS A 153 -34.11 10.52 -54.49
CA LYS A 153 -34.87 11.56 -53.79
C LYS A 153 -34.40 12.96 -54.18
N ARG A 154 -33.07 13.20 -54.19
CA ARG A 154 -32.46 14.48 -54.57
C ARG A 154 -32.86 14.90 -55.99
N ARG A 155 -33.01 13.95 -56.91
CA ARG A 155 -33.46 14.19 -58.29
C ARG A 155 -34.75 15.02 -58.35
N ILE A 156 -35.73 14.75 -57.48
CA ILE A 156 -37.01 15.47 -57.46
C ILE A 156 -36.77 16.96 -57.14
N THR A 157 -35.98 17.24 -56.12
CA THR A 157 -35.61 18.61 -55.74
C THR A 157 -34.75 19.30 -56.80
N ARG A 158 -33.88 18.56 -57.51
CA ARG A 158 -33.02 19.13 -58.54
C ARG A 158 -33.78 19.48 -59.82
N LEU A 159 -34.79 18.69 -60.18
CA LEU A 159 -35.61 18.91 -61.37
C LEU A 159 -36.65 20.04 -61.20
N SER A 160 -36.89 20.54 -59.99
CA SER A 160 -37.75 21.72 -59.80
C SER A 160 -37.09 23.04 -60.22
N ALA A 161 -35.76 23.04 -60.39
CA ALA A 161 -35.03 24.20 -60.88
C ALA A 161 -35.11 24.33 -62.42
N PRO A 162 -35.12 25.56 -62.97
CA PRO A 162 -35.29 25.80 -64.41
C PRO A 162 -33.98 25.54 -65.19
N PHE A 163 -33.57 24.28 -65.29
CA PHE A 163 -32.42 23.87 -66.11
C PHE A 163 -32.80 23.60 -67.58
N PRO A 164 -31.86 23.72 -68.54
CA PRO A 164 -32.08 23.28 -69.92
C PRO A 164 -32.43 21.79 -70.00
N ALA A 165 -33.21 21.39 -71.02
CA ALA A 165 -33.70 20.02 -71.20
C ALA A 165 -32.61 18.95 -71.14
N VAL A 166 -31.45 19.21 -71.76
CA VAL A 166 -30.29 18.29 -71.72
C VAL A 166 -29.78 18.05 -70.30
N ARG A 167 -29.74 19.10 -69.47
CA ARG A 167 -29.31 19.00 -68.07
C ARG A 167 -30.37 18.31 -67.21
N GLN A 168 -31.65 18.60 -67.44
CA GLN A 168 -32.75 17.89 -66.78
C GLN A 168 -32.69 16.39 -67.07
N LEU A 169 -32.45 15.99 -68.33
CA LEU A 169 -32.31 14.58 -68.70
C LEU A 169 -31.14 13.91 -67.97
N ARG A 170 -29.98 14.57 -67.88
CA ARG A 170 -28.81 14.07 -67.14
C ARG A 170 -29.09 13.92 -65.63
N ILE A 171 -29.73 14.91 -65.01
CA ILE A 171 -30.17 14.82 -63.61
C ILE A 171 -31.16 13.67 -63.41
N PHE A 172 -32.07 13.49 -64.37
CA PHE A 172 -33.08 12.45 -64.31
C PHE A 172 -32.46 11.04 -64.37
N ASN A 173 -31.48 10.85 -65.25
CA ASN A 173 -30.82 9.56 -65.51
C ASN A 173 -29.69 9.22 -64.54
N PHE A 174 -29.03 10.19 -63.91
CA PHE A 174 -27.87 9.95 -63.04
C PHE A 174 -28.08 8.83 -62.01
N PRO A 175 -29.15 8.80 -61.20
CA PRO A 175 -29.29 7.73 -60.22
C PRO A 175 -29.56 6.33 -60.85
N LEU A 176 -29.94 6.24 -62.14
CA LEU A 176 -29.95 4.99 -62.89
C LEU A 176 -28.52 4.58 -63.29
N HIS A 177 -27.71 5.51 -63.79
CA HIS A 177 -26.29 5.26 -64.09
C HIS A 177 -25.51 4.85 -62.83
N PHE A 178 -25.73 5.56 -61.72
CA PHE A 178 -25.15 5.21 -60.42
C PHE A 178 -25.61 3.82 -59.98
N GLY A 179 -26.90 3.50 -60.08
CA GLY A 179 -27.41 2.15 -59.79
C GLY A 179 -26.77 1.05 -60.63
N ALA A 180 -26.60 1.29 -61.93
CA ALA A 180 -25.99 0.32 -62.86
C ALA A 180 -24.52 0.02 -62.51
N ALA A 181 -23.80 0.98 -61.95
CA ALA A 181 -22.40 0.80 -61.53
C ALA A 181 -22.25 -0.04 -60.26
N ARG A 182 -23.33 -0.25 -59.47
CA ARG A 182 -23.30 -1.01 -58.20
C ARG A 182 -22.63 -2.37 -58.35
N ARG A 183 -23.01 -3.14 -59.37
CA ARG A 183 -22.51 -4.50 -59.58
C ARG A 183 -20.99 -4.53 -59.74
N ARG A 184 -20.43 -3.59 -60.51
CA ARG A 184 -18.98 -3.53 -60.77
C ARG A 184 -18.21 -3.14 -59.51
N PHE A 185 -18.66 -2.09 -58.80
CA PHE A 185 -18.02 -1.69 -57.54
C PHE A 185 -18.16 -2.75 -56.45
N GLY A 186 -19.32 -3.41 -56.35
CA GLY A 186 -19.55 -4.47 -55.38
C GLY A 186 -18.67 -5.69 -55.62
N ALA A 187 -18.52 -6.12 -56.87
CA ALA A 187 -17.60 -7.19 -57.24
C ALA A 187 -16.15 -6.85 -56.86
N PHE A 188 -15.70 -5.62 -57.17
CA PHE A 188 -14.37 -5.14 -56.81
C PHE A 188 -14.14 -5.13 -55.29
N MET A 189 -15.09 -4.56 -54.52
CA MET A 189 -15.01 -4.50 -53.07
C MET A 189 -15.01 -5.89 -52.42
N ASN A 190 -15.80 -6.82 -52.96
CA ASN A 190 -15.84 -8.22 -52.51
C ASN A 190 -14.53 -8.96 -52.79
N ALA A 191 -13.86 -8.69 -53.91
CA ALA A 191 -12.54 -9.24 -54.21
C ALA A 191 -11.47 -8.66 -53.26
N LEU A 192 -11.47 -7.33 -53.07
CA LEU A 192 -10.50 -6.62 -52.24
C LEU A 192 -10.58 -7.00 -50.75
N PHE A 193 -11.78 -7.07 -50.17
CA PHE A 193 -11.98 -7.34 -48.74
C PHE A 193 -12.41 -8.77 -48.44
N ARG A 194 -12.20 -9.71 -49.38
CA ARG A 194 -12.52 -11.12 -49.15
C ARG A 194 -11.92 -11.61 -47.83
N PRO A 195 -12.72 -12.21 -46.92
CA PRO A 195 -12.20 -12.75 -45.68
C PRO A 195 -11.20 -13.88 -45.95
N ASN A 196 -10.08 -13.84 -45.27
CA ASN A 196 -9.05 -14.87 -45.29
C ASN A 196 -8.93 -15.49 -43.88
N PRO A 197 -9.28 -16.78 -43.70
CA PRO A 197 -9.16 -17.44 -42.39
C PRO A 197 -7.71 -17.56 -41.86
N PHE A 198 -6.72 -17.42 -42.73
CA PHE A 198 -5.30 -17.65 -42.42
C PHE A 198 -4.52 -16.36 -42.12
N SER A 199 -5.14 -15.18 -42.23
CA SER A 199 -4.50 -13.89 -41.97
C SER A 199 -5.47 -12.90 -41.33
N GLU A 200 -4.96 -11.81 -40.74
CA GLU A 200 -5.83 -10.74 -40.26
C GLU A 200 -6.51 -10.05 -41.46
N ASN A 201 -7.83 -9.86 -41.39
CA ASN A 201 -8.58 -9.20 -42.47
C ASN A 201 -8.42 -7.67 -42.41
N PRO A 202 -8.24 -7.00 -43.57
CA PRO A 202 -8.24 -5.56 -43.68
C PRO A 202 -9.53 -4.99 -43.11
N PHE A 203 -9.39 -3.95 -42.30
CA PHE A 203 -10.53 -3.33 -41.65
C PHE A 203 -11.15 -2.27 -42.56
N LEU A 204 -12.13 -2.67 -43.38
CA LEU A 204 -12.92 -1.72 -44.17
C LEU A 204 -13.71 -0.79 -43.25
N ARG A 205 -13.34 0.49 -43.24
CA ARG A 205 -13.99 1.52 -42.43
C ARG A 205 -15.12 2.24 -43.18
N GLY A 206 -15.07 2.24 -44.50
CA GLY A 206 -16.10 2.83 -45.35
C GLY A 206 -15.64 2.98 -46.79
N PHE A 207 -16.59 3.33 -47.66
CA PHE A 207 -16.35 3.65 -49.06
C PHE A 207 -17.00 4.98 -49.43
N TYR A 208 -16.31 5.76 -50.25
CA TYR A 208 -16.68 7.14 -50.57
C TYR A 208 -16.45 7.43 -52.05
N PHE A 209 -17.15 8.42 -52.57
CA PHE A 209 -17.06 8.87 -53.96
C PHE A 209 -16.62 10.32 -53.96
N ALA A 210 -15.57 10.60 -54.72
CA ALA A 210 -15.03 11.93 -54.87
C ALA A 210 -14.70 12.19 -56.35
N ALA A 211 -14.60 13.47 -56.70
CA ALA A 211 -14.20 13.88 -58.02
C ALA A 211 -13.44 15.20 -57.93
N VAL A 212 -12.43 15.36 -58.77
CA VAL A 212 -11.77 16.65 -58.97
C VAL A 212 -12.03 17.02 -60.43
N PRO A 213 -12.87 18.04 -60.72
CA PRO A 213 -13.17 18.42 -62.09
C PRO A 213 -11.87 18.74 -62.83
N SER A 214 -11.64 18.07 -63.97
CA SER A 214 -10.58 18.45 -64.88
C SER A 214 -10.86 19.86 -65.40
N SER A 215 -10.04 20.85 -65.02
CA SER A 215 -10.05 22.15 -65.70
C SER A 215 -9.45 21.95 -67.08
N ASN A 216 -10.20 22.30 -68.13
CA ASN A 216 -9.68 22.32 -69.50
C ASN A 216 -8.35 23.09 -69.56
N GLY A 217 -7.24 22.40 -69.85
CA GLY A 217 -6.13 22.97 -70.63
C GLY A 217 -4.91 23.60 -69.95
N ALA A 218 -4.53 23.30 -68.70
CA ALA A 218 -3.21 23.74 -68.20
C ALA A 218 -2.49 22.68 -67.37
N SER A 219 -1.57 21.96 -68.03
CA SER A 219 -0.55 21.13 -67.38
C SER A 219 0.34 22.03 -66.50
N GLY A 220 0.26 21.90 -65.18
CA GLY A 220 1.23 22.49 -64.24
C GLY A 220 0.71 23.50 -63.20
N ALA A 221 -0.58 23.84 -63.16
CA ALA A 221 -1.11 24.66 -62.07
C ALA A 221 -1.23 23.85 -60.76
N VAL A 222 -0.63 24.35 -59.66
CA VAL A 222 -0.81 23.79 -58.31
C VAL A 222 -2.30 23.86 -57.96
N ARG A 223 -2.95 22.69 -57.95
CA ARG A 223 -4.37 22.52 -57.67
C ARG A 223 -4.64 22.86 -56.21
N THR A 224 -5.42 23.89 -55.93
CA THR A 224 -5.79 24.27 -54.57
C THR A 224 -6.86 23.32 -54.03
N ALA A 225 -6.69 22.85 -52.78
CA ALA A 225 -7.71 22.13 -52.03
C ALA A 225 -8.95 23.03 -51.89
N GLY A 226 -10.01 22.77 -52.67
CA GLY A 226 -11.23 23.57 -52.63
C GLY A 226 -12.15 23.50 -53.85
N GLN A 227 -11.73 22.85 -54.94
CA GLN A 227 -12.55 22.66 -56.15
C GLN A 227 -13.02 21.22 -56.40
N GLY A 228 -12.77 20.28 -55.48
CA GLY A 228 -13.22 18.88 -55.60
C GLY A 228 -14.60 18.65 -54.98
N TYR A 229 -15.33 17.66 -55.50
CA TYR A 229 -16.57 17.15 -54.93
C TYR A 229 -16.27 16.20 -53.76
N PHE A 230 -16.90 16.45 -52.61
CA PHE A 230 -16.93 15.56 -51.43
C PHE A 230 -15.58 15.23 -50.77
N THR A 231 -14.52 16.01 -51.04
CA THR A 231 -13.18 15.76 -50.48
C THR A 231 -12.98 16.38 -49.10
N GLU A 232 -13.34 17.65 -48.90
CA GLU A 232 -13.02 18.42 -47.69
C GLU A 232 -13.57 17.76 -46.41
N ARG A 233 -14.87 17.45 -46.39
CA ARG A 233 -15.47 16.80 -45.22
C ARG A 233 -15.12 15.33 -45.07
N PHE A 234 -14.76 14.62 -46.14
CA PHE A 234 -14.23 13.27 -45.99
C PHE A 234 -12.95 13.30 -45.14
N PHE A 235 -12.01 14.18 -45.45
CA PHE A 235 -10.81 14.32 -44.62
C PHE A 235 -11.15 14.79 -43.19
N ARG A 236 -11.96 15.85 -43.05
CA ARG A 236 -12.22 16.46 -41.74
C ARG A 236 -13.14 15.63 -40.84
N ASP A 237 -14.30 15.22 -41.35
CA ASP A 237 -15.41 14.67 -40.55
C ASP A 237 -15.35 13.13 -40.47
N VAL A 238 -14.62 12.47 -41.38
CA VAL A 238 -14.45 11.01 -41.41
C VAL A 238 -13.03 10.60 -41.02
N LEU A 239 -12.04 10.91 -41.86
CA LEU A 239 -10.68 10.39 -41.70
C LEU A 239 -10.02 10.89 -40.41
N LEU A 240 -9.99 12.21 -40.18
CA LEU A 240 -9.36 12.79 -39.00
C LEU A 240 -10.16 12.54 -37.72
N ARG A 241 -11.47 12.32 -37.82
CA ARG A 241 -12.32 11.96 -36.68
C ARG A 241 -11.97 10.60 -36.10
N ASP A 242 -11.53 9.67 -36.94
CA ASP A 242 -11.14 8.31 -36.55
C ASP A 242 -9.68 8.22 -36.04
N LYS A 243 -9.00 9.34 -35.77
CA LYS A 243 -7.58 9.35 -35.41
C LYS A 243 -7.21 8.38 -34.29
N ASP A 244 -8.06 8.15 -33.29
CA ASP A 244 -7.70 7.32 -32.13
C ASP A 244 -8.11 5.84 -32.25
N LEU A 245 -8.65 5.42 -33.39
CA LEU A 245 -9.18 4.08 -33.58
C LEU A 245 -8.13 2.97 -33.40
N VAL A 246 -6.94 3.18 -33.95
CA VAL A 246 -5.82 2.23 -33.86
C VAL A 246 -5.34 2.08 -32.41
N LYS A 247 -5.33 3.17 -31.64
CA LYS A 247 -4.96 3.14 -30.21
C LYS A 247 -5.91 2.24 -29.41
N THR A 248 -7.21 2.28 -29.73
CA THR A 248 -8.22 1.43 -29.10
C THR A 248 -7.99 -0.05 -29.41
N PHE A 249 -7.72 -0.41 -30.67
CA PHE A 249 -7.44 -1.81 -31.03
C PHE A 249 -6.18 -2.36 -30.37
N GLN A 250 -5.13 -1.55 -30.24
CA GLN A 250 -3.92 -1.97 -29.53
C GLN A 250 -4.15 -2.14 -28.03
N SER A 251 -4.94 -1.27 -27.42
CA SER A 251 -5.27 -1.34 -25.98
C SER A 251 -6.08 -2.59 -25.64
N GLN A 252 -6.95 -3.04 -26.54
CA GLN A 252 -7.69 -4.31 -26.38
C GLN A 252 -6.80 -5.55 -26.52
N LYS A 253 -5.71 -5.49 -27.30
CA LYS A 253 -4.71 -6.58 -27.40
C LYS A 253 -3.74 -6.64 -26.21
N ALA A 254 -3.68 -5.61 -25.36
CA ALA A 254 -2.84 -5.63 -24.17
C ALA A 254 -3.40 -6.67 -23.18
N ARG A 255 -2.58 -7.67 -22.84
CA ARG A 255 -2.94 -8.74 -21.88
C ARG A 255 -3.46 -8.11 -20.57
N PRO A 256 -4.42 -8.76 -19.88
CA PRO A 256 -4.86 -8.29 -18.56
C PRO A 256 -3.64 -8.13 -17.66
N PRO A 257 -3.58 -7.09 -16.81
CA PRO A 257 -2.42 -6.82 -16.00
C PRO A 257 -2.25 -7.97 -15.00
N ILE A 258 -1.32 -8.88 -15.29
CA ILE A 258 -0.91 -9.98 -14.39
C ILE A 258 -0.56 -9.40 -13.00
N PHE A 259 -0.06 -8.16 -12.98
CA PHE A 259 0.23 -7.39 -11.77
C PHE A 259 -1.01 -7.17 -10.87
N GLY A 260 -2.20 -6.97 -11.44
CA GLY A 260 -3.43 -6.75 -10.66
C GLY A 260 -3.82 -7.96 -9.80
N TRP A 261 -3.67 -9.17 -10.32
CA TRP A 261 -3.95 -10.40 -9.56
C TRP A 261 -2.89 -10.70 -8.49
N SER A 262 -1.64 -10.32 -8.72
CA SER A 262 -0.59 -10.49 -7.71
C SER A 262 -0.84 -9.62 -6.46
N LEU A 263 -1.34 -8.40 -6.65
CA LEU A 263 -1.69 -7.50 -5.53
C LEU A 263 -2.90 -8.01 -4.74
N THR A 264 -3.91 -8.58 -5.39
CA THR A 264 -5.09 -9.11 -4.68
C THR A 264 -4.74 -10.35 -3.85
N ILE A 265 -3.92 -11.26 -4.38
CA ILE A 265 -3.43 -12.44 -3.64
C ILE A 265 -2.57 -12.00 -2.45
N LEU A 266 -1.67 -11.04 -2.64
CA LEU A 266 -0.84 -10.51 -1.56
C LEU A 266 -1.69 -9.82 -0.47
N GLY A 267 -2.69 -9.04 -0.88
CA GLY A 267 -3.65 -8.42 0.03
C GLY A 267 -4.44 -9.46 0.84
N MET A 268 -4.92 -10.53 0.19
CA MET A 268 -5.63 -11.62 0.87
C MET A 268 -4.72 -12.35 1.88
N ALA A 269 -3.49 -12.66 1.50
CA ALA A 269 -2.53 -13.29 2.40
C ALA A 269 -2.23 -12.42 3.63
N PHE A 270 -2.12 -11.10 3.45
CA PHE A 270 -1.91 -10.16 4.54
C PHE A 270 -3.10 -10.13 5.52
N VAL A 271 -4.34 -10.12 5.01
CA VAL A 271 -5.54 -10.18 5.87
C VAL A 271 -5.58 -11.48 6.67
N VAL A 272 -5.29 -12.63 6.05
CA VAL A 272 -5.23 -13.92 6.76
C VAL A 272 -4.16 -13.91 7.85
N LEU A 273 -2.98 -13.34 7.58
CA LEU A 273 -1.92 -13.19 8.58
C LEU A 273 -2.39 -12.38 9.78
N LEU A 274 -3.05 -11.24 9.57
CA LEU A 274 -3.58 -10.41 10.66
C LEU A 274 -4.64 -11.15 11.49
N LEU A 275 -5.50 -11.95 10.86
CA LEU A 275 -6.50 -12.76 11.55
C LEU A 275 -5.85 -13.83 12.43
N VAL A 276 -4.82 -14.52 11.92
CA VAL A 276 -4.07 -15.52 12.69
C VAL A 276 -3.38 -14.87 13.90
N LEU A 277 -2.72 -13.73 13.70
CA LEU A 277 -2.05 -13.02 14.78
C LEU A 277 -3.03 -12.52 15.86
N SER A 278 -4.20 -12.02 15.46
CA SER A 278 -5.28 -11.64 16.38
C SER A 278 -5.83 -12.84 17.16
N ALA A 279 -6.01 -14.00 16.52
CA ALA A 279 -6.46 -15.23 17.17
C ALA A 279 -5.46 -15.73 18.23
N VAL A 280 -4.16 -15.69 17.92
CA VAL A 280 -3.09 -16.02 18.89
C VAL A 280 -3.15 -15.07 20.09
N SER A 281 -3.28 -13.76 19.84
CA SER A 281 -3.39 -12.76 20.91
C SER A 281 -4.60 -12.98 21.81
N LEU A 282 -5.76 -13.27 21.21
CA LEU A 282 -6.98 -13.55 21.96
C LEU A 282 -6.81 -14.78 22.87
N PHE A 283 -6.22 -15.85 22.34
CA PHE A 283 -6.00 -17.07 23.11
C PHE A 283 -5.02 -16.85 24.27
N SER A 284 -3.87 -16.22 24.01
CA SER A 284 -2.87 -15.93 25.05
C SER A 284 -3.40 -15.00 26.14
N ASN A 285 -4.19 -13.97 25.78
CA ASN A 285 -4.82 -13.08 26.75
C ASN A 285 -5.89 -13.79 27.59
N LYS A 286 -6.71 -14.66 26.99
CA LYS A 286 -7.68 -15.48 27.74
C LYS A 286 -7.00 -16.41 28.73
N GLN A 287 -5.91 -17.07 28.33
CA GLN A 287 -5.15 -17.93 29.23
C GLN A 287 -4.57 -17.14 30.41
N MET A 288 -3.96 -15.97 30.14
CA MET A 288 -3.43 -15.09 31.18
C MET A 288 -4.53 -14.62 32.15
N LEU A 289 -5.73 -14.29 31.65
CA LEU A 289 -6.86 -13.89 32.48
C LEU A 289 -7.35 -15.05 33.37
N SER A 290 -7.44 -16.26 32.83
CA SER A 290 -7.80 -17.47 33.58
C SER A 290 -6.77 -17.76 34.68
N ASP A 291 -5.47 -17.67 34.37
CA ASP A 291 -4.39 -17.84 35.36
C ASP A 291 -4.47 -16.78 36.48
N ALA A 292 -4.80 -15.53 36.11
CA ALA A 292 -5.00 -14.44 37.05
C ALA A 292 -6.19 -14.65 37.97
N GLU A 293 -7.32 -15.12 37.42
CA GLU A 293 -8.53 -15.44 38.16
C GLU A 293 -8.26 -16.56 39.18
N VAL A 294 -7.73 -17.70 38.73
CA VAL A 294 -7.46 -18.86 39.61
C VAL A 294 -6.51 -18.51 40.75
N ARG A 295 -5.39 -17.82 40.45
CA ARG A 295 -4.40 -17.45 41.48
C ARG A 295 -4.93 -16.36 42.42
N GLY A 296 -5.65 -15.39 41.87
CA GLY A 296 -6.28 -14.31 42.64
C GLY A 296 -7.36 -14.83 43.59
N GLU A 297 -8.23 -15.73 43.13
CA GLU A 297 -9.30 -16.32 43.95
C GLU A 297 -8.77 -17.14 45.13
N ARG A 298 -7.67 -17.87 44.96
CA ARG A 298 -7.02 -18.61 46.06
C ARG A 298 -6.58 -17.67 47.17
N VAL A 299 -5.90 -16.57 46.83
CA VAL A 299 -5.46 -15.56 47.82
C VAL A 299 -6.67 -14.84 48.43
N LEU A 300 -7.65 -14.45 47.61
CA LEU A 300 -8.85 -13.78 48.07
C LEU A 300 -9.65 -14.62 49.07
N THR A 301 -9.74 -15.93 48.85
CA THR A 301 -10.44 -16.86 49.75
C THR A 301 -9.76 -16.91 51.11
N ILE A 302 -8.42 -16.92 51.14
CA ILE A 302 -7.64 -16.88 52.39
C ILE A 302 -7.84 -15.55 53.10
N VAL A 303 -7.70 -14.43 52.39
CA VAL A 303 -7.90 -13.08 52.93
C VAL A 303 -9.30 -12.91 53.53
N LYS A 304 -10.34 -13.43 52.87
CA LYS A 304 -11.72 -13.40 53.38
C LYS A 304 -11.87 -14.28 54.63
N ALA A 305 -11.27 -15.46 54.65
CA ALA A 305 -11.33 -16.37 55.81
C ALA A 305 -10.60 -15.81 57.05
N ASP A 306 -9.60 -14.97 56.83
CA ASP A 306 -8.77 -14.34 57.86
C ASP A 306 -9.28 -12.96 58.30
N ALA A 307 -10.33 -12.44 57.66
CA ALA A 307 -10.85 -11.12 57.95
C ALA A 307 -11.21 -10.97 59.44
N GLY A 308 -10.58 -10.00 60.11
CA GLY A 308 -10.78 -9.74 61.54
C GLY A 308 -10.07 -10.71 62.49
N LYS A 309 -9.28 -11.67 61.99
CA LYS A 309 -8.50 -12.61 62.80
C LYS A 309 -7.04 -12.16 62.93
N ASN A 310 -6.36 -12.63 63.97
CA ASN A 310 -4.92 -12.42 64.13
C ASN A 310 -4.13 -13.37 63.21
N PRO A 311 -3.38 -12.87 62.20
CA PRO A 311 -2.60 -13.71 61.28
C PRO A 311 -1.55 -14.59 61.98
N PHE A 312 -1.12 -14.21 63.19
CA PHE A 312 -0.10 -14.90 63.99
C PHE A 312 -0.64 -15.97 64.94
N ALA A 313 -1.96 -16.20 64.93
CA ALA A 313 -2.63 -17.27 65.67
C ALA A 313 -2.84 -18.56 64.84
N LYS A 314 -2.43 -18.54 63.56
CA LYS A 314 -2.54 -19.67 62.64
C LYS A 314 -1.56 -20.80 62.99
N SER A 315 -1.94 -22.03 62.65
CA SER A 315 -1.04 -23.19 62.65
C SER A 315 0.02 -23.08 61.54
N GLU A 316 1.15 -23.78 61.67
CA GLU A 316 2.19 -23.78 60.65
C GLU A 316 1.66 -24.20 59.27
N ASP A 317 0.76 -25.18 59.20
CA ASP A 317 0.21 -25.68 57.94
C ASP A 317 -0.72 -24.66 57.26
N GLU A 318 -1.46 -23.88 58.03
CA GLU A 318 -2.23 -22.76 57.50
C GLU A 318 -1.32 -21.66 56.95
N VAL A 319 -0.20 -21.38 57.63
CA VAL A 319 0.80 -20.42 57.13
C VAL A 319 1.47 -20.95 55.85
N ARG A 320 1.81 -22.25 55.77
CA ARG A 320 2.34 -22.86 54.54
C ARG A 320 1.37 -22.68 53.37
N ARG A 321 0.09 -22.99 53.55
CA ARG A 321 -0.94 -22.83 52.50
C ARG A 321 -1.09 -21.39 52.04
N GLU A 322 -1.09 -20.44 52.96
CA GLU A 322 -1.12 -19.01 52.63
C GLU A 322 0.10 -18.58 51.83
N LEU A 323 1.30 -18.90 52.31
CA LEU A 323 2.54 -18.50 51.64
C LEU A 323 2.67 -19.13 50.25
N SER A 324 2.25 -20.38 50.07
CA SER A 324 2.22 -21.01 48.74
C SER A 324 1.23 -20.32 47.80
N ALA A 325 0.03 -19.95 48.27
CA ALA A 325 -0.93 -19.23 47.45
C ALA A 325 -0.44 -17.81 47.06
N VAL A 326 0.20 -17.12 48.01
CA VAL A 326 0.80 -15.79 47.77
C VAL A 326 2.02 -15.89 46.83
N GLU A 327 2.81 -16.97 46.92
CA GLU A 327 3.91 -17.24 46.00
C GLU A 327 3.43 -17.51 44.57
N ASP A 328 2.38 -18.32 44.41
CA ASP A 328 1.74 -18.52 43.11
C ASP A 328 1.30 -17.19 42.50
N LEU A 329 0.67 -16.32 43.30
CA LEU A 329 0.27 -15.00 42.83
C LEU A 329 1.48 -14.10 42.50
N ARG A 330 2.52 -14.10 43.35
CA ARG A 330 3.75 -13.31 43.15
C ARG A 330 4.44 -13.66 41.83
N GLN A 331 4.51 -14.93 41.45
CA GLN A 331 5.11 -15.33 40.17
C GLN A 331 4.38 -14.74 38.96
N LEU A 332 3.05 -14.72 39.00
CA LEU A 332 2.25 -14.07 37.96
C LEU A 332 2.46 -12.54 37.98
N LEU A 333 2.44 -11.93 39.16
CA LEU A 333 2.69 -10.50 39.33
C LEU A 333 4.09 -10.09 38.85
N ALA A 334 5.12 -10.91 39.06
CA ALA A 334 6.46 -10.64 38.57
C ALA A 334 6.51 -10.62 37.03
N ARG A 335 5.79 -11.53 36.37
CA ARG A 335 5.64 -11.53 34.90
C ARG A 335 4.87 -10.30 34.42
N LEU A 336 3.79 -9.92 35.11
CA LEU A 336 2.99 -8.76 34.73
C LEU A 336 3.70 -7.43 35.03
N ASP A 337 4.52 -7.35 36.08
CA ASP A 337 5.40 -6.23 36.39
C ASP A 337 6.44 -6.04 35.29
N ASP A 338 7.01 -7.13 34.77
CA ASP A 338 7.90 -7.08 33.61
C ASP A 338 7.17 -6.57 32.36
N TYR A 339 5.95 -7.05 32.10
CA TYR A 339 5.15 -6.59 30.96
C TYR A 339 4.75 -5.11 31.07
N ASP A 340 4.51 -4.61 32.28
CA ASP A 340 4.20 -3.21 32.54
C ASP A 340 5.43 -2.30 32.33
N ARG A 341 6.63 -2.77 32.73
CA ARG A 341 7.87 -1.98 32.64
C ARG A 341 8.54 -2.06 31.27
N ASN A 342 8.54 -3.24 30.65
CA ASN A 342 9.28 -3.55 29.41
C ASN A 342 8.36 -3.81 28.20
N GLY A 343 7.05 -3.85 28.42
CA GLY A 343 6.03 -4.12 27.41
C GLY A 343 5.71 -5.63 27.28
N PRO A 344 4.45 -6.02 27.04
CA PRO A 344 4.05 -7.43 26.92
C PRO A 344 4.63 -8.08 25.66
N PRO A 345 4.73 -9.41 25.53
CA PRO A 345 5.18 -10.05 24.30
C PRO A 345 4.31 -9.67 23.08
N ILE A 346 4.89 -9.54 21.88
CA ILE A 346 4.19 -9.08 20.67
C ILE A 346 2.96 -9.93 20.35
N TYR A 347 3.03 -11.24 20.56
CA TYR A 347 1.90 -12.13 20.32
C TYR A 347 0.70 -11.87 21.23
N MET A 348 0.89 -11.23 22.39
CA MET A 348 -0.21 -10.77 23.26
C MET A 348 -0.73 -9.37 22.89
N ARG A 349 -0.01 -8.65 21.99
CA ARG A 349 -0.39 -7.32 21.48
C ARG A 349 -1.50 -7.49 20.42
N PHE A 350 -1.78 -6.55 19.52
CA PHE A 350 -3.01 -6.53 18.66
C PHE A 350 -4.27 -5.96 19.34
N GLY A 351 -4.12 -5.07 20.33
CA GLY A 351 -5.24 -4.33 20.92
C GLY A 351 -6.09 -5.10 21.93
N LEU A 352 -5.78 -6.38 22.18
CA LEU A 352 -6.51 -7.24 23.12
C LEU A 352 -5.83 -7.39 24.49
N TYR A 353 -4.63 -6.81 24.66
CA TYR A 353 -3.88 -6.96 25.91
C TYR A 353 -4.58 -6.29 27.10
N SER A 354 -4.86 -7.07 28.14
CA SER A 354 -5.54 -6.61 29.36
C SER A 354 -4.73 -6.78 30.64
N GLY A 355 -3.48 -7.25 30.54
CA GLY A 355 -2.67 -7.61 31.70
C GLY A 355 -2.30 -6.42 32.59
N GLU A 356 -2.09 -5.22 32.01
CA GLU A 356 -1.82 -4.00 32.77
C GLU A 356 -2.97 -3.68 33.74
N LYS A 357 -4.21 -3.69 33.27
CA LYS A 357 -5.39 -3.38 34.09
C LYS A 357 -5.57 -4.41 35.21
N VAL A 358 -5.41 -5.69 34.89
CA VAL A 358 -5.53 -6.79 35.87
C VAL A 358 -4.45 -6.70 36.94
N PHE A 359 -3.22 -6.42 36.52
CA PHE A 359 -2.08 -6.23 37.41
C PHE A 359 -2.30 -5.04 38.34
N LYS A 360 -2.55 -3.85 37.77
CA LYS A 360 -2.64 -2.59 38.52
C LYS A 360 -3.89 -2.51 39.39
N LYS A 361 -5.07 -2.84 38.84
CA LYS A 361 -6.36 -2.56 39.51
C LYS A 361 -6.85 -3.68 40.41
N SER A 362 -6.38 -4.92 40.20
CA SER A 362 -6.92 -6.09 40.90
C SER A 362 -5.87 -6.81 41.72
N LEU A 363 -4.83 -7.34 41.06
CA LEU A 363 -3.92 -8.30 41.72
C LEU A 363 -2.88 -7.64 42.62
N LEU A 364 -2.25 -6.55 42.19
CA LEU A 364 -1.17 -5.91 42.96
C LEU A 364 -1.67 -5.26 44.27
N PRO A 365 -2.83 -4.55 44.30
CA PRO A 365 -3.38 -4.05 45.56
C PRO A 365 -3.79 -5.17 46.52
N MET A 366 -4.34 -6.28 46.00
CA MET A 366 -4.65 -7.47 46.81
C MET A 366 -3.38 -8.07 47.39
N TYR A 367 -2.31 -8.20 46.59
CA TYR A 367 -1.02 -8.67 47.06
C TYR A 367 -0.45 -7.78 48.17
N PHE A 368 -0.47 -6.46 47.99
CA PHE A 368 -0.01 -5.51 48.99
C PHE A 368 -0.76 -5.63 50.31
N SER A 369 -2.07 -5.91 50.30
CA SER A 369 -2.83 -6.07 51.55
C SER A 369 -2.39 -7.30 52.34
N VAL A 370 -2.04 -8.40 51.66
CA VAL A 370 -1.51 -9.60 52.33
C VAL A 370 -0.11 -9.35 52.88
N ILE A 371 0.76 -8.72 52.09
CA ILE A 371 2.11 -8.36 52.53
C ILE A 371 2.09 -7.39 53.71
N GLU A 372 1.17 -6.42 53.71
CA GLU A 372 0.99 -5.47 54.80
C GLU A 372 0.77 -6.18 56.13
N GLN A 373 -0.18 -7.11 56.16
CA GLN A 373 -0.61 -7.78 57.40
C GLN A 373 0.39 -8.85 57.86
N ARG A 374 0.87 -9.69 56.93
CA ARG A 374 1.74 -10.82 57.26
C ARG A 374 3.17 -10.39 57.59
N PHE A 375 3.71 -9.43 56.84
CA PHE A 375 5.15 -9.17 56.81
C PHE A 375 5.55 -7.74 57.15
N LYS A 376 5.01 -6.75 56.43
CA LYS A 376 5.49 -5.37 56.53
C LYS A 376 5.17 -4.77 57.90
N ALA A 377 3.92 -4.83 58.36
CA ALA A 377 3.53 -4.24 59.64
C ALA A 377 4.35 -4.76 60.83
N PRO A 378 4.55 -6.08 61.03
CA PRO A 378 5.37 -6.57 62.15
C PRO A 378 6.86 -6.21 61.97
N ALA A 379 7.41 -6.31 60.75
CA ALA A 379 8.81 -5.97 60.49
C ALA A 379 9.09 -4.48 60.73
N VAL A 380 8.21 -3.57 60.28
CA VAL A 380 8.33 -2.12 60.52
C VAL A 380 8.17 -1.80 62.01
N ARG A 381 7.23 -2.41 62.72
CA ARG A 381 7.09 -2.21 64.18
C ARG A 381 8.36 -2.60 64.92
N LYS A 382 8.98 -3.73 64.54
CA LYS A 382 10.23 -4.17 65.13
C LYS A 382 11.39 -3.24 64.79
N LEU A 383 11.49 -2.81 63.54
CA LEU A 383 12.48 -1.82 63.09
C LEU A 383 12.33 -0.50 63.87
N GLU A 384 11.11 0.01 64.07
CA GLU A 384 10.87 1.21 64.88
C GLU A 384 11.28 1.01 66.35
N ALA A 385 10.99 -0.15 66.93
CA ALA A 385 11.37 -0.46 68.30
C ALA A 385 12.90 -0.52 68.47
N ASP A 386 13.61 -1.12 67.52
CA ASP A 386 15.07 -1.21 67.54
C ASP A 386 15.70 0.18 67.30
N LEU A 387 15.14 1.01 66.40
CA LEU A 387 15.56 2.41 66.24
C LEU A 387 15.32 3.24 67.50
N ARG A 388 14.19 3.06 68.21
CA ARG A 388 13.92 3.74 69.49
C ARG A 388 14.92 3.32 70.55
N LYS A 389 15.15 2.02 70.71
CA LYS A 389 16.14 1.48 71.65
C LYS A 389 17.55 2.03 71.37
N PHE A 390 17.90 2.18 70.09
CA PHE A 390 19.15 2.81 69.70
C PHE A 390 19.18 4.29 70.06
N ALA A 391 18.13 5.05 69.76
CA ALA A 391 18.04 6.46 70.11
C ALA A 391 18.18 6.69 71.63
N ASP A 392 17.54 5.85 72.43
CA ASP A 392 17.49 5.95 73.91
C ASP A 392 18.74 5.43 74.62
N SER A 393 19.62 4.68 73.94
CA SER A 393 20.83 4.14 74.58
C SER A 393 21.87 5.23 74.88
N SER A 394 22.85 4.95 75.75
CA SER A 394 23.91 5.91 76.09
C SER A 394 24.68 6.39 74.84
N ALA A 395 25.13 7.65 74.86
CA ALA A 395 25.90 8.22 73.75
C ALA A 395 27.26 7.51 73.61
N VAL A 396 27.74 7.38 72.37
CA VAL A 396 29.11 6.92 72.09
C VAL A 396 30.04 8.06 72.50
N PHE A 397 30.77 7.87 73.60
CA PHE A 397 31.77 8.81 74.08
C PHE A 397 33.06 8.60 73.27
N ASN A 398 33.47 9.65 72.56
CA ASN A 398 34.77 9.85 71.89
C ASN A 398 34.90 9.34 70.43
N PRO A 399 34.88 10.25 69.42
CA PRO A 399 35.07 9.93 68.00
C PRO A 399 36.39 9.25 67.63
N ASN A 400 37.40 9.32 68.51
CA ASN A 400 38.76 8.82 68.24
C ASN A 400 39.02 7.38 68.72
N GLN A 401 38.02 6.70 69.32
CA GLN A 401 38.17 5.34 69.89
C GLN A 401 36.91 4.49 69.70
N ILE A 402 36.44 4.35 68.46
CA ILE A 402 35.26 3.52 68.15
C ILE A 402 35.70 2.07 67.97
N SER A 403 35.10 1.14 68.71
CA SER A 403 35.35 -0.29 68.49
C SER A 403 34.64 -0.78 67.22
N GLN A 404 35.16 -1.87 66.60
CA GLN A 404 34.51 -2.49 65.43
C GLN A 404 33.03 -2.83 65.68
N GLU A 405 32.69 -3.26 66.90
CA GLU A 405 31.31 -3.55 67.28
C GLU A 405 30.44 -2.29 67.30
N GLN A 406 30.95 -1.16 67.79
CA GLN A 406 30.24 0.11 67.80
C GLN A 406 30.04 0.65 66.38
N GLU A 407 31.02 0.49 65.50
CA GLU A 407 30.91 0.85 64.08
C GLU A 407 29.82 0.03 63.38
N GLN A 408 29.81 -1.29 63.58
CA GLN A 408 28.76 -2.17 63.05
C GLN A 408 27.36 -1.79 63.55
N VAL A 409 27.24 -1.40 64.82
CA VAL A 409 25.98 -0.92 65.39
C VAL A 409 25.55 0.38 64.71
N LEU A 410 26.45 1.35 64.50
CA LEU A 410 26.12 2.61 63.84
C LEU A 410 25.69 2.41 62.38
N ASP A 411 26.43 1.59 61.63
CA ASP A 411 26.12 1.28 60.23
C ASP A 411 24.77 0.56 60.11
N LYS A 412 24.52 -0.42 60.97
CA LYS A 412 23.25 -1.14 61.03
C LYS A 412 22.07 -0.18 61.23
N HIS A 413 22.15 0.73 62.21
CA HIS A 413 21.06 1.67 62.51
C HIS A 413 20.96 2.80 61.47
N TYR A 414 22.06 3.16 60.80
CA TYR A 414 22.03 4.06 59.64
C TYR A 414 21.25 3.44 58.48
N GLU A 415 21.52 2.19 58.10
CA GLU A 415 20.80 1.50 57.03
C GLU A 415 19.31 1.30 57.41
N MET A 416 19.00 1.03 58.68
CA MET A 416 17.60 0.98 59.15
C MET A 416 16.88 2.31 58.99
N LEU A 417 17.49 3.41 59.44
CA LEU A 417 16.89 4.73 59.33
C LEU A 417 16.74 5.14 57.85
N LYS A 418 17.73 4.82 57.01
CA LYS A 418 17.69 5.03 55.56
C LYS A 418 16.51 4.29 54.94
N ALA A 419 16.34 2.99 55.23
CA ALA A 419 15.21 2.21 54.74
C ALA A 419 13.86 2.73 55.28
N TYR A 420 13.77 3.12 56.55
CA TYR A 420 12.57 3.73 57.13
C TYR A 420 12.15 5.00 56.37
N LEU A 421 13.11 5.87 56.09
CA LEU A 421 12.90 7.09 55.32
C LEU A 421 12.51 6.82 53.86
N MET A 422 13.06 5.79 53.22
CA MET A 422 12.62 5.35 51.89
C MET A 422 11.17 4.86 51.87
N LEU A 423 10.79 4.06 52.88
CA LEU A 423 9.43 3.52 53.02
C LEU A 423 8.40 4.61 53.31
N SER A 424 8.79 5.68 54.01
CA SER A 424 7.89 6.81 54.30
C SER A 424 7.58 7.70 53.10
N GLY A 425 8.48 7.74 52.11
CA GLY A 425 8.38 8.63 50.95
C GLY A 425 9.24 9.89 51.04
N ASP A 426 9.77 10.22 52.23
CA ASP A 426 10.65 11.38 52.43
C ASP A 426 11.93 11.32 51.57
N PHE A 427 12.38 10.12 51.21
CA PHE A 427 13.55 9.87 50.35
C PHE A 427 13.23 9.10 49.08
N ARG A 428 12.01 9.27 48.55
CA ARG A 428 11.52 8.49 47.40
C ARG A 428 12.44 8.53 46.18
N ALA A 429 12.99 9.69 45.82
CA ALA A 429 13.86 9.83 44.64
C ALA A 429 15.17 9.02 44.75
N LYS A 430 15.56 8.61 45.96
CA LYS A 430 16.76 7.81 46.24
C LYS A 430 16.43 6.41 46.72
N ALA A 431 15.15 6.03 46.75
CA ALA A 431 14.71 4.75 47.27
C ALA A 431 15.15 3.61 46.34
N GLN A 432 15.90 2.65 46.88
CA GLN A 432 16.33 1.46 46.17
C GLN A 432 15.76 0.23 46.88
N GLY A 433 15.17 -0.70 46.12
CA GLY A 433 14.59 -1.92 46.69
C GLY A 433 15.62 -2.75 47.46
N ALA A 434 16.87 -2.80 46.98
CA ALA A 434 17.95 -3.55 47.63
C ALA A 434 18.26 -3.05 49.05
N ASP A 435 18.23 -1.73 49.28
CA ASP A 435 18.44 -1.14 50.60
C ASP A 435 17.32 -1.52 51.57
N VAL A 436 16.08 -1.56 51.09
CA VAL A 436 14.91 -2.00 51.87
C VAL A 436 15.00 -3.49 52.21
N VAL A 437 15.40 -4.32 51.25
CA VAL A 437 15.60 -5.76 51.45
C VAL A 437 16.67 -6.00 52.52
N LEU A 438 17.81 -5.30 52.42
CA LEU A 438 18.92 -5.44 53.37
C LEU A 438 18.50 -5.10 54.80
N ALA A 439 17.74 -4.02 54.97
CA ALA A 439 17.29 -3.56 56.29
C ALA A 439 16.18 -4.42 56.90
N LEU A 440 15.33 -5.05 56.08
CA LEU A 440 14.16 -5.78 56.56
C LEU A 440 14.32 -7.30 56.58
N LYS A 441 15.26 -7.91 55.86
CA LYS A 441 15.34 -9.37 55.67
C LYS A 441 15.23 -10.19 56.96
N ASP A 442 15.88 -9.76 58.04
CA ASP A 442 15.92 -10.49 59.30
C ASP A 442 14.58 -10.36 60.05
N TYR A 443 14.01 -9.14 60.07
CA TYR A 443 12.69 -8.86 60.66
C TYR A 443 11.56 -9.51 59.87
N TRP A 444 11.68 -9.53 58.55
CA TRP A 444 10.70 -10.09 57.63
C TRP A 444 10.47 -11.57 57.88
N VAL A 445 11.53 -12.32 58.21
CA VAL A 445 11.42 -13.75 58.53
C VAL A 445 11.07 -13.97 60.00
N SER A 446 11.75 -13.28 60.93
CA SER A 446 11.59 -13.53 62.37
C SER A 446 10.23 -13.08 62.92
N GLU A 447 9.74 -11.93 62.49
CA GLU A 447 8.50 -11.34 63.04
C GLU A 447 7.24 -11.91 62.37
N SER A 448 7.39 -12.59 61.23
CA SER A 448 6.26 -13.09 60.43
C SER A 448 5.84 -14.53 60.75
N LYS A 449 6.50 -15.18 61.73
CA LYS A 449 6.30 -16.59 62.13
C LYS A 449 6.30 -17.57 60.95
N VAL A 450 7.23 -17.39 60.02
CA VAL A 450 7.33 -18.22 58.80
C VAL A 450 7.95 -19.58 59.16
N PRO A 451 7.36 -20.71 58.67
CA PRO A 451 7.97 -22.03 58.78
C PRO A 451 9.40 -22.06 58.22
N SER A 452 10.27 -22.88 58.80
CA SER A 452 11.70 -22.90 58.44
C SER A 452 11.95 -23.22 56.95
N ASP A 453 11.12 -24.08 56.37
CA ASP A 453 11.12 -24.47 54.95
C ASP A 453 10.68 -23.34 54.00
N MET A 454 9.92 -22.36 54.50
CA MET A 454 9.33 -21.27 53.70
C MET A 454 10.10 -19.94 53.81
N LYS A 455 11.24 -19.92 54.49
CA LYS A 455 12.07 -18.70 54.67
C LYS A 455 12.50 -18.09 53.34
N LEU A 456 12.91 -18.93 52.37
CA LEU A 456 13.30 -18.45 51.05
C LEU A 456 12.14 -17.78 50.32
N THR A 457 10.95 -18.41 50.35
CA THR A 457 9.72 -17.86 49.79
C THR A 457 9.41 -16.49 50.41
N ALA A 458 9.50 -16.36 51.73
CA ALA A 458 9.30 -15.09 52.41
C ALA A 458 10.29 -14.00 51.95
N LEU A 459 11.56 -14.34 51.73
CA LEU A 459 12.55 -13.40 51.20
C LEU A 459 12.29 -13.04 49.73
N GLN A 460 11.78 -13.97 48.92
CA GLN A 460 11.33 -13.66 47.56
C GLN A 460 10.12 -12.71 47.54
N GLN A 461 9.24 -12.80 48.55
CA GLN A 461 8.17 -11.81 48.74
C GLN A 461 8.75 -10.42 49.07
N LEU A 462 9.74 -10.35 49.96
CA LEU A 462 10.41 -9.10 50.31
C LEU A 462 11.06 -8.46 49.08
N ASP A 463 11.80 -9.24 48.29
CA ASP A 463 12.47 -8.75 47.07
C ASP A 463 11.44 -8.18 46.07
N PHE A 464 10.39 -8.94 45.76
CA PHE A 464 9.36 -8.49 44.83
C PHE A 464 8.62 -7.26 45.35
N TRP A 465 8.24 -7.23 46.63
CA TRP A 465 7.56 -6.09 47.25
C TRP A 465 8.44 -4.84 47.24
N ALA A 466 9.71 -4.96 47.65
CA ALA A 466 10.66 -3.85 47.69
C ALA A 466 10.97 -3.30 46.28
N LYS A 467 10.96 -4.16 45.24
CA LYS A 467 11.07 -3.74 43.83
C LYS A 467 9.95 -2.77 43.42
N GLN A 468 8.81 -2.78 44.10
CA GLN A 468 7.68 -1.90 43.79
C GLN A 468 7.78 -0.50 44.44
N ILE A 469 8.84 -0.18 45.18
CA ILE A 469 8.96 1.07 45.96
C ILE A 469 8.92 2.36 45.11
N ASP A 470 9.28 2.23 43.84
CA ASP A 470 9.26 3.30 42.84
C ASP A 470 7.86 3.55 42.26
N ARG A 471 6.90 2.63 42.46
CA ARG A 471 5.53 2.76 41.97
C ARG A 471 4.76 3.84 42.70
N ASP A 472 4.42 4.89 41.97
CA ASP A 472 3.54 5.96 42.40
C ASP A 472 2.93 6.58 41.14
N ASP A 473 2.13 5.74 40.48
CA ASP A 473 1.24 6.14 39.41
C ASP A 473 -0.12 6.53 40.02
N SER A 474 -0.90 7.26 39.24
CA SER A 474 -2.31 7.54 39.45
C SER A 474 -3.14 6.28 39.70
N GLU A 475 -2.83 5.17 39.02
CA GLU A 475 -3.57 3.91 39.16
C GLU A 475 -3.12 3.02 40.33
N VAL A 476 -1.83 3.01 40.69
CA VAL A 476 -1.29 2.21 41.81
C VAL A 476 -0.16 2.94 42.53
N ARG A 477 -0.27 2.97 43.86
CA ARG A 477 0.75 3.53 44.74
C ARG A 477 1.32 2.46 45.65
N PHE A 478 2.63 2.50 45.84
CA PHE A 478 3.30 1.70 46.85
C PHE A 478 2.77 2.03 48.27
N PRO A 479 2.46 1.03 49.12
CA PRO A 479 1.92 1.26 50.46
C PRO A 479 3.02 1.81 51.38
N ARG A 480 3.13 3.13 51.47
CA ARG A 480 4.11 3.82 52.31
C ARG A 480 3.76 3.74 53.81
N ILE A 481 4.74 3.98 54.67
CA ILE A 481 4.55 4.09 56.11
C ILE A 481 4.37 5.56 56.52
N SER A 482 3.75 5.80 57.68
CA SER A 482 3.70 7.14 58.27
C SER A 482 4.99 7.44 59.03
N THR A 483 5.62 8.59 58.77
CA THR A 483 6.86 8.98 59.45
C THR A 483 6.60 9.39 60.90
N ASN A 484 7.34 8.81 61.85
CA ASN A 484 7.45 9.35 63.21
C ASN A 484 8.59 10.37 63.27
N ALA A 485 8.26 11.67 63.16
CA ALA A 485 9.24 12.74 63.09
C ALA A 485 10.21 12.77 64.28
N LYS A 486 9.70 12.53 65.50
CA LYS A 486 10.51 12.50 66.72
C LYS A 486 11.53 11.35 66.68
N LEU A 487 11.10 10.14 66.32
CA LEU A 487 12.01 8.99 66.18
C LEU A 487 13.10 9.25 65.13
N VAL A 488 12.74 9.84 63.99
CA VAL A 488 13.70 10.20 62.94
C VAL A 488 14.71 11.23 63.45
N GLU A 489 14.25 12.27 64.16
CA GLU A 489 15.12 13.30 64.71
C GLU A 489 16.07 12.74 65.78
N ASP A 490 15.57 11.95 66.73
CA ASP A 490 16.37 11.35 67.79
C ASP A 490 17.43 10.40 67.22
N ALA A 491 17.05 9.55 66.24
CA ALA A 491 17.98 8.66 65.55
C ALA A 491 19.02 9.44 64.72
N ARG A 492 18.61 10.51 64.01
CA ARG A 492 19.53 11.38 63.25
C ARG A 492 20.52 12.07 64.16
N ARG A 493 20.06 12.67 65.27
CA ARG A 493 20.90 13.35 66.25
C ARG A 493 22.00 12.42 66.76
N LYS A 494 21.64 11.19 67.08
CA LYS A 494 22.59 10.18 67.56
C LYS A 494 23.57 9.72 66.48
N LEU A 495 23.11 9.53 65.24
CA LEU A 495 24.00 9.20 64.12
C LEU A 495 24.89 10.38 63.69
N GLN A 496 24.44 11.63 63.90
CA GLN A 496 25.18 12.86 63.59
C GLN A 496 26.21 13.25 64.65
N ALA A 497 26.04 12.77 65.89
CA ALA A 497 27.09 12.85 66.91
C ALA A 497 28.42 12.21 66.46
N LEU A 498 28.40 11.46 65.35
CA LEU A 498 29.56 10.91 64.67
C LEU A 498 29.55 11.31 63.16
N PRO A 499 30.27 12.39 62.77
CA PRO A 499 30.26 12.91 61.41
C PRO A 499 30.58 11.82 60.36
N PRO A 500 29.93 11.86 59.17
CA PRO A 500 30.14 10.86 58.10
C PRO A 500 31.60 10.66 57.70
N VAL A 501 32.42 11.70 57.83
CA VAL A 501 33.86 11.69 57.53
C VAL A 501 34.60 10.67 58.41
N PHE A 502 34.27 10.57 59.70
CA PHE A 502 34.90 9.60 60.60
C PHE A 502 34.45 8.17 60.31
N ARG A 503 33.22 7.95 59.85
CA ARG A 503 32.74 6.62 59.44
C ARG A 503 33.43 6.11 58.17
N TYR A 504 33.60 6.98 57.17
CA TYR A 504 34.32 6.62 55.95
C TYR A 504 35.83 6.40 56.21
N TYR A 505 36.43 7.26 57.04
CA TYR A 505 37.84 7.20 57.39
C TYR A 505 38.16 5.98 58.27
N SER A 506 37.38 5.71 59.32
CA SER A 506 37.53 4.50 60.15
C SER A 506 37.33 3.23 59.35
N ARG A 507 36.32 3.14 58.48
CA ARG A 507 36.12 1.97 57.62
C ARG A 507 37.32 1.72 56.70
N LYS A 508 37.88 2.76 56.09
CA LYS A 508 39.07 2.63 55.24
C LYS A 508 40.31 2.26 56.04
N VAL A 509 40.51 2.83 57.23
CA VAL A 509 41.61 2.48 58.13
C VAL A 509 41.47 1.03 58.62
N THR A 510 40.28 0.59 59.03
CA THR A 510 40.02 -0.80 59.46
C THR A 510 40.19 -1.80 58.33
N GLU A 511 39.75 -1.46 57.11
CA GLU A 511 39.94 -2.30 55.91
C GLU A 511 41.43 -2.42 55.55
N ILE A 512 42.18 -1.31 55.60
CA ILE A 512 43.64 -1.29 55.41
C ILE A 512 44.35 -2.04 56.53
N SER A 513 44.00 -1.83 57.80
CA SER A 513 44.58 -2.53 58.95
C SER A 513 44.32 -4.03 58.90
N LYS A 514 43.11 -4.44 58.50
CA LYS A 514 42.77 -5.86 58.32
C LYS A 514 43.54 -6.47 57.14
N GLU A 515 43.66 -5.76 56.02
CA GLU A 515 44.48 -6.22 54.89
C GLU A 515 45.96 -6.33 55.26
N ILE A 516 46.47 -5.42 56.11
CA ILE A 516 47.83 -5.48 56.65
C ILE A 516 47.99 -6.64 57.64
N ASP A 517 47.08 -6.81 58.61
CA ASP A 517 47.13 -7.90 59.57
C ASP A 517 46.95 -9.28 58.90
N ASP A 518 46.16 -9.38 57.83
CA ASP A 518 45.98 -10.61 57.05
C ASP A 518 47.24 -10.94 56.21
N ARG A 519 48.03 -9.93 55.80
CA ARG A 519 49.27 -10.12 55.03
C ARG A 519 50.51 -10.28 55.90
N VAL A 520 50.56 -9.65 57.06
CA VAL A 520 51.77 -9.49 57.89
C VAL A 520 51.61 -10.13 59.29
N GLY A 521 50.40 -10.60 59.64
CA GLY A 521 50.05 -11.11 60.96
C GLY A 521 49.59 -10.00 61.90
N GLN A 522 48.80 -10.32 62.95
CA GLN A 522 48.31 -9.35 63.92
C GLN A 522 49.46 -8.50 64.47
N THR A 523 49.39 -7.20 64.23
CA THR A 523 50.43 -6.28 64.68
C THR A 523 50.34 -6.08 66.20
N ASN A 524 50.99 -6.94 66.98
CA ASN A 524 51.14 -6.78 68.42
C ASN A 524 52.51 -6.16 68.75
N VAL A 525 52.64 -5.54 69.93
CA VAL A 525 53.89 -4.89 70.37
C VAL A 525 55.07 -5.88 70.38
N SER A 526 54.80 -7.17 70.52
CA SER A 526 55.78 -8.27 70.41
C SER A 526 56.23 -8.62 68.98
N ALA A 527 55.60 -8.08 67.93
CA ALA A 527 56.00 -8.27 66.53
C ALA A 527 56.84 -7.10 65.98
N ILE A 528 56.92 -5.98 66.71
CA ILE A 528 57.67 -4.77 66.31
C ILE A 528 59.00 -4.64 67.08
N LEU A 529 59.17 -5.39 68.17
CA LEU A 529 60.45 -5.54 68.89
C LEU A 529 61.10 -6.87 68.51
#